data_AF-A0A4Q5J8G7-F1
#
_entry.id   AF-A0A4Q5J8G7-F1
#
_cell.length_a   1.000
_cell.length_b   1.000
_cell.length_c   1.000
_cell.angle_alpha   90.00
_cell.angle_beta   90.00
_cell.angle_gamma   90.00
#
_symmetry.space_group_name_H-M   'P 1'
#
loop_
_entity.id
_entity.type
_entity.pdbx_description
1 polymer ?
#
loop_
_entity_poly.entity_id
_entity_poly.type
_entity_poly.pdbx_seq_one_letter_code
_entity_poly.pdbx_strand_id
1 'polypeptide(L)'
;MESRLRRLAATLSIVVGASPIVAGANVAAAESGTRSAERALTGVSIGHAPSDVTEGERFKVKVRVGSPANAKTLSLQLRVVDVLGNASWTTVRSRRVASTARHTFKLVATGVGKQRFRALVAYRGSGKARSTARGVTVWAWTDLARIPAYYATSGVNHEYFQFGLAGTQYRGWLTMGGYGSWETRFTPGRNCKAFRGVAGVTDQSADGSSGQVTLIADETTVVYQSPVLTPGAAHVFEVPLSAPYRFAIQGRNLSLDGVRSYPAIGTPQFLCDTAY
;
A
#
# COMPACT_ATOMS: atom_id res chain seq x y z
N MET A 1 6.15 55.90 23.86
CA MET A 1 5.15 55.69 24.93
C MET A 1 4.58 54.31 24.79
N GLU A 2 4.95 53.44 25.72
CA GLU A 2 4.54 52.04 25.83
C GLU A 2 3.08 51.89 26.28
N SER A 3 2.35 50.91 25.74
CA SER A 3 1.14 50.38 26.39
C SER A 3 0.88 48.90 26.05
N ARG A 4 1.64 48.05 26.75
CA ARG A 4 1.25 46.83 27.49
C ARG A 4 -0.04 46.07 27.09
N LEU A 5 0.18 44.87 26.53
CA LEU A 5 -0.30 43.55 26.97
C LEU A 5 -1.46 43.46 27.98
N ARG A 6 -2.54 42.74 27.60
CA ARG A 6 -3.27 41.83 28.50
C ARG A 6 -3.68 40.55 27.74
N ARG A 7 -3.06 39.43 28.13
CA ARG A 7 -3.45 38.06 27.79
C ARG A 7 -4.47 37.59 28.83
N LEU A 8 -5.60 37.04 28.40
CA LEU A 8 -6.51 36.26 29.24
C LEU A 8 -6.39 34.79 28.80
N ALA A 9 -5.75 33.99 29.64
CA ALA A 9 -5.73 32.54 29.53
C ALA A 9 -6.92 31.99 30.32
N ALA A 10 -7.84 31.31 29.65
CA ALA A 10 -8.91 30.56 30.30
C ALA A 10 -8.48 29.09 30.41
N THR A 11 -8.18 28.68 31.64
CA THR A 11 -7.87 27.29 32.01
C THR A 11 -9.18 26.54 32.18
N LEU A 12 -9.48 25.58 31.29
CA LEU A 12 -10.63 24.68 31.43
C LEU A 12 -10.14 23.33 31.99
N SER A 13 -10.50 23.05 33.24
CA SER A 13 -10.27 21.74 33.88
C SER A 13 -11.38 20.77 33.49
N ILE A 14 -11.05 19.69 32.80
CA ILE A 14 -11.99 18.59 32.52
C ILE A 14 -11.82 17.50 33.58
N VAL A 15 -12.94 17.16 34.21
CA VAL A 15 -13.09 16.11 35.22
C VAL A 15 -13.00 14.73 34.54
N VAL A 16 -12.10 13.89 35.03
CA VAL A 16 -11.96 12.47 34.63
C VAL A 16 -13.04 11.67 35.38
N GLY A 17 -14.05 11.21 34.66
CA GLY A 17 -15.03 10.24 35.15
C GLY A 17 -14.55 8.81 34.91
N ALA A 18 -14.33 8.06 35.99
CA ALA A 18 -14.03 6.63 35.94
C ALA A 18 -15.32 5.83 35.71
N SER A 19 -15.34 4.98 34.68
CA SER A 19 -16.40 3.99 34.48
C SER A 19 -15.95 2.61 34.98
N PRO A 20 -16.83 1.85 35.65
CA PRO A 20 -16.50 0.51 36.16
C PRO A 20 -16.36 -0.52 35.04
N ILE A 21 -15.37 -1.39 35.24
CA ILE A 21 -15.04 -2.55 34.43
C ILE A 21 -16.12 -3.62 34.63
N VAL A 22 -16.85 -3.98 33.56
CA VAL A 22 -17.70 -5.18 33.54
C VAL A 22 -16.87 -6.34 32.99
N ALA A 23 -16.46 -7.24 33.88
CA ALA A 23 -15.79 -8.48 33.55
C ALA A 23 -16.80 -9.50 33.01
N GLY A 24 -16.96 -9.55 31.69
CA GLY A 24 -17.69 -10.61 31.00
C GLY A 24 -16.81 -11.86 30.84
N ALA A 25 -17.14 -12.91 31.59
CA ALA A 25 -16.52 -14.23 31.43
C ALA A 25 -17.00 -14.87 30.11
N ASN A 26 -16.17 -14.81 29.08
CA ASN A 26 -16.37 -15.61 27.87
C ASN A 26 -15.83 -17.02 28.10
N VAL A 27 -16.75 -17.98 28.18
CA VAL A 27 -16.45 -19.41 28.12
C VAL A 27 -15.99 -19.73 26.69
N ALA A 28 -14.67 -19.77 26.50
CA ALA A 28 -14.07 -20.24 25.25
C ALA A 28 -14.24 -21.76 25.16
N ALA A 29 -15.15 -22.20 24.29
CA ALA A 29 -15.22 -23.58 23.85
C ALA A 29 -13.89 -23.95 23.15
N ALA A 30 -13.15 -24.86 23.77
CA ALA A 30 -11.91 -25.39 23.23
C ALA A 30 -12.22 -26.35 22.07
N GLU A 31 -12.17 -25.85 20.84
CA GLU A 31 -12.09 -26.68 19.65
C GLU A 31 -10.74 -27.38 19.62
N SER A 32 -10.71 -28.66 20.01
CA SER A 32 -9.56 -29.56 19.88
C SER A 32 -9.39 -29.99 18.41
N GLY A 33 -9.10 -29.00 17.55
CA GLY A 33 -8.64 -29.28 16.19
C GLY A 33 -7.34 -30.06 16.26
N THR A 34 -7.36 -31.32 15.84
CA THR A 34 -6.20 -32.16 15.55
C THR A 34 -5.33 -31.46 14.50
N ARG A 35 -4.45 -30.56 14.95
CA ARG A 35 -3.34 -30.04 14.16
C ARG A 35 -2.41 -31.22 13.92
N SER A 36 -2.67 -31.94 12.83
CA SER A 36 -1.72 -32.89 12.26
C SER A 36 -0.44 -32.11 12.00
N ALA A 37 0.52 -32.19 12.93
CA ALA A 37 1.80 -31.54 12.83
C ALA A 37 2.49 -32.13 11.60
N GLU A 38 2.43 -31.38 10.50
CA GLU A 38 3.12 -31.69 9.27
C GLU A 38 4.61 -31.76 9.60
N ARG A 39 5.10 -32.96 9.90
CA ARG A 39 6.51 -33.24 10.21
C ARG A 39 7.31 -32.73 9.01
N ALA A 40 7.99 -31.60 9.19
CA ALA A 40 8.89 -31.06 8.19
C ALA A 40 9.97 -32.11 7.98
N LEU A 41 9.91 -32.83 6.85
CA LEU A 41 10.98 -33.74 6.47
C LEU A 41 12.25 -32.90 6.33
N THR A 42 13.19 -33.15 7.23
CA THR A 42 14.48 -32.48 7.38
C THR A 42 15.31 -32.72 6.14
N GLY A 43 15.11 -31.90 5.11
CA GLY A 43 15.84 -32.06 3.85
C GLY A 43 15.86 -30.81 2.96
N VAL A 44 14.96 -29.85 3.16
CA VAL A 44 14.99 -28.60 2.40
C VAL A 44 14.44 -27.43 3.21
N SER A 45 15.05 -26.26 3.11
CA SER A 45 14.62 -25.05 3.80
C SER A 45 14.73 -23.82 2.90
N ILE A 46 13.82 -22.86 3.06
CA ILE A 46 13.96 -21.52 2.48
C ILE A 46 14.73 -20.69 3.49
N GLY A 47 15.99 -20.37 3.17
CA GLY A 47 16.86 -19.57 4.04
C GLY A 47 16.62 -18.07 3.93
N HIS A 48 16.16 -17.59 2.76
CA HIS A 48 15.81 -16.19 2.56
C HIS A 48 14.76 -16.04 1.46
N ALA A 49 13.74 -15.24 1.76
CA ALA A 49 12.82 -14.63 0.81
C ALA A 49 12.50 -13.23 1.36
N PRO A 50 12.36 -12.19 0.53
CA PRO A 50 11.93 -10.88 1.00
C PRO A 50 10.53 -10.98 1.61
N SER A 51 10.25 -10.19 2.65
CA SER A 51 8.89 -10.11 3.21
C SER A 51 7.95 -9.36 2.27
N ASP A 52 8.47 -8.41 1.50
CA ASP A 52 7.72 -7.46 0.69
C ASP A 52 8.43 -7.20 -0.64
N VAL A 53 7.66 -7.13 -1.73
CA VAL A 53 8.13 -6.77 -3.07
C VAL A 53 7.05 -5.97 -3.79
N THR A 54 7.45 -5.14 -4.76
CA THR A 54 6.49 -4.43 -5.62
C THR A 54 6.19 -5.27 -6.87
N GLU A 55 4.97 -5.24 -7.39
CA GLU A 55 4.62 -5.92 -8.64
C GLU A 55 5.55 -5.47 -9.78
N GLY A 56 6.00 -6.43 -10.60
CA GLY A 56 7.02 -6.24 -11.63
C GLY A 56 8.47 -6.32 -11.12
N GLU A 57 8.70 -6.23 -9.81
CA GLU A 57 10.05 -6.31 -9.22
C GLU A 57 10.64 -7.72 -9.34
N ARG A 58 11.94 -7.80 -9.61
CA ARG A 58 12.69 -9.06 -9.62
C ARG A 58 13.22 -9.37 -8.23
N PHE A 59 12.88 -10.53 -7.68
CA PHE A 59 13.36 -10.96 -6.37
C PHE A 59 13.96 -12.37 -6.37
N LYS A 60 14.66 -12.71 -5.28
CA LYS A 60 15.40 -13.95 -5.12
C LYS A 60 14.89 -14.74 -3.92
N VAL A 61 14.57 -16.02 -4.14
CA VAL A 61 14.29 -16.98 -3.07
C VAL A 61 15.48 -17.93 -2.93
N LYS A 62 16.17 -17.88 -1.79
CA LYS A 62 17.33 -18.71 -1.48
C LYS A 62 16.89 -19.95 -0.71
N VAL A 63 17.22 -21.11 -1.26
CA VAL A 63 16.85 -22.43 -0.75
C VAL A 63 18.10 -23.23 -0.39
N ARG A 64 18.06 -23.95 0.73
CA ARG A 64 19.09 -24.92 1.12
C ARG A 64 18.53 -26.34 1.06
N VAL A 65 19.28 -27.24 0.43
CA VAL A 65 19.04 -28.68 0.38
C VAL A 65 20.00 -29.37 1.35
N GLY A 66 19.49 -30.25 2.20
CA GLY A 66 20.26 -30.94 3.23
C GLY A 66 21.24 -31.95 2.66
N SER A 67 20.79 -32.79 1.71
CA SER A 67 21.60 -33.87 1.12
C SER A 67 21.71 -33.72 -0.40
N PRO A 68 22.41 -32.68 -0.91
CA PRO A 68 22.39 -32.34 -2.34
C PRO A 68 22.95 -33.46 -3.25
N ALA A 69 23.86 -34.30 -2.75
CA ALA A 69 24.39 -35.45 -3.49
C ALA A 69 23.30 -36.47 -3.88
N ASN A 70 22.27 -36.61 -3.04
CA ASN A 70 21.16 -37.54 -3.26
C ASN A 70 19.94 -36.87 -3.91
N ALA A 71 19.96 -35.54 -4.10
CA ALA A 71 18.83 -34.81 -4.64
C ALA A 71 18.80 -34.87 -6.18
N LYS A 72 17.63 -35.15 -6.76
CA LYS A 72 17.41 -35.15 -8.21
C LYS A 72 16.93 -33.79 -8.69
N THR A 73 15.83 -33.31 -8.12
CA THR A 73 15.14 -32.10 -8.57
C THR A 73 14.74 -31.25 -7.39
N LEU A 74 14.89 -29.93 -7.54
CA LEU A 74 14.40 -28.93 -6.60
C LEU A 74 13.39 -28.06 -7.32
N SER A 75 12.19 -27.99 -6.76
CA SER A 75 11.08 -27.17 -7.26
C SER A 75 10.71 -26.12 -6.22
N LEU A 76 10.43 -24.91 -6.68
CA LEU A 76 9.76 -23.88 -5.90
C LEU A 76 8.28 -23.89 -6.25
N GLN A 77 7.44 -23.97 -5.24
CA GLN A 77 5.98 -23.99 -5.38
C GLN A 77 5.38 -22.75 -4.74
N LEU A 78 4.35 -22.20 -5.39
CA LEU A 78 3.51 -21.12 -4.90
C LEU A 78 2.17 -21.72 -4.45
N ARG A 79 1.65 -21.27 -3.30
CA ARG A 79 0.30 -21.58 -2.88
C ARG A 79 -0.68 -20.71 -3.66
N VAL A 80 -1.56 -21.33 -4.40
CA VAL A 80 -2.66 -20.67 -5.13
C VAL A 80 -3.95 -21.01 -4.38
N VAL A 81 -4.82 -20.02 -4.21
CA VAL A 81 -6.16 -20.21 -3.66
C VAL A 81 -7.14 -19.90 -4.79
N ASP A 82 -8.05 -20.81 -5.09
CA ASP A 82 -9.08 -20.58 -6.11
C ASP A 82 -10.22 -19.71 -5.57
N VAL A 83 -11.17 -19.37 -6.44
CA VAL A 83 -12.35 -18.54 -6.10
C VAL A 83 -13.27 -19.20 -5.06
N LEU A 84 -13.15 -20.51 -4.84
CA LEU A 84 -13.90 -21.27 -3.83
C LEU A 84 -13.14 -21.39 -2.51
N GLY A 85 -11.93 -20.81 -2.41
CA GLY A 85 -11.08 -20.90 -1.23
C GLY A 85 -10.22 -22.17 -1.15
N ASN A 86 -10.23 -23.04 -2.16
CA ASN A 86 -9.41 -24.25 -2.15
C ASN A 86 -7.95 -23.87 -2.40
N ALA A 87 -7.08 -24.30 -1.49
CA ALA A 87 -5.66 -24.05 -1.62
C ALA A 87 -4.95 -25.21 -2.31
N SER A 88 -4.23 -24.92 -3.40
CA SER A 88 -3.34 -25.87 -4.08
C SER A 88 -1.91 -25.31 -4.15
N TRP A 89 -0.95 -26.19 -4.44
CA TRP A 89 0.46 -25.81 -4.59
C TRP A 89 0.91 -26.02 -6.03
N THR A 90 1.26 -24.93 -6.71
CA THR A 90 1.66 -24.93 -8.11
C THR A 90 3.16 -24.72 -8.23
N THR A 91 3.83 -25.55 -9.03
CA THR A 91 5.27 -25.39 -9.29
C THR A 91 5.50 -24.18 -10.18
N VAL A 92 6.18 -23.15 -9.67
CA VAL A 92 6.50 -21.93 -10.43
C VAL A 92 7.85 -22.02 -11.12
N ARG A 93 8.81 -22.75 -10.52
CA ARG A 93 10.14 -23.01 -11.08
C ARG A 93 10.64 -24.37 -10.62
N SER A 94 11.42 -25.04 -11.46
CA SER A 94 12.12 -26.27 -11.09
C SER A 94 13.51 -26.29 -11.70
N ARG A 95 14.44 -27.01 -11.06
CA ARG A 95 15.79 -27.24 -11.58
C ARG A 95 16.37 -28.55 -11.06
N ARG A 96 17.33 -29.11 -11.78
CA ARG A 96 18.15 -30.23 -11.27
C ARG A 96 19.07 -29.73 -10.17
N VAL A 97 19.35 -30.60 -9.19
CA VAL A 97 20.29 -30.29 -8.10
C VAL A 97 21.68 -30.77 -8.50
N ALA A 98 22.62 -29.84 -8.67
CA ALA A 98 24.01 -30.13 -9.05
C ALA A 98 24.91 -30.04 -7.80
N SER A 99 24.95 -31.14 -7.01
CA SER A 99 25.78 -31.44 -5.81
C SER A 99 25.98 -30.34 -4.74
N THR A 100 25.45 -29.15 -4.95
CA THR A 100 25.56 -27.95 -4.13
C THR A 100 24.35 -27.85 -3.23
N ALA A 101 24.55 -27.47 -1.97
CA ALA A 101 23.46 -27.35 -1.01
C ALA A 101 22.61 -26.09 -1.22
N ARG A 102 23.13 -25.05 -1.87
CA ARG A 102 22.49 -23.73 -1.94
C ARG A 102 21.97 -23.44 -3.33
N HIS A 103 20.70 -23.07 -3.41
CA HIS A 103 20.03 -22.76 -4.66
C HIS A 103 19.32 -21.41 -4.57
N THR A 104 19.28 -20.70 -5.70
CA THR A 104 18.53 -19.43 -5.81
C THR A 104 17.56 -19.52 -6.96
N PHE A 105 16.29 -19.23 -6.67
CA PHE A 105 15.27 -19.00 -7.69
C PHE A 105 15.12 -17.49 -7.89
N LYS A 106 15.23 -17.04 -9.13
CA LYS A 106 14.93 -15.66 -9.53
C LYS A 106 13.49 -15.62 -10.02
N LEU A 107 12.69 -14.71 -9.46
CA LEU A 107 11.27 -14.55 -9.77
C LEU A 107 10.99 -13.09 -10.14
N VAL A 108 9.87 -12.87 -10.80
CA VAL A 108 9.24 -11.55 -10.95
C VAL A 108 7.99 -11.57 -10.09
N ALA A 109 7.78 -10.53 -9.30
CA ALA A 109 6.57 -10.37 -8.51
C ALA A 109 5.40 -10.14 -9.47
N THR A 110 4.40 -11.01 -9.43
CA THR A 110 3.22 -10.96 -10.28
C THR A 110 1.98 -11.15 -9.44
N GLY A 111 0.91 -10.40 -9.71
CA GLY A 111 -0.30 -10.40 -8.88
C GLY A 111 -0.11 -9.60 -7.59
N VAL A 112 -1.12 -9.63 -6.71
CA VAL A 112 -1.17 -8.78 -5.50
C VAL A 112 -1.46 -9.59 -4.24
N GLY A 113 -0.97 -9.12 -3.11
CA GLY A 113 -1.23 -9.69 -1.78
C GLY A 113 -0.22 -10.75 -1.33
N LYS A 114 -0.62 -11.50 -0.30
CA LYS A 114 0.26 -12.43 0.42
C LYS A 114 0.44 -13.73 -0.36
N GLN A 115 1.62 -13.91 -0.95
CA GLN A 115 2.03 -15.13 -1.61
C GLN A 115 2.77 -16.04 -0.63
N ARG A 116 2.56 -17.36 -0.74
CA ARG A 116 3.27 -18.34 0.10
C ARG A 116 4.07 -19.28 -0.77
N PHE A 117 5.38 -19.31 -0.55
CA PHE A 117 6.30 -20.18 -1.28
C PHE A 117 6.75 -21.35 -0.40
N ARG A 118 6.90 -22.53 -0.99
CA ARG A 118 7.62 -23.65 -0.37
C ARG A 118 8.58 -24.27 -1.38
N ALA A 119 9.67 -24.82 -0.88
CA ALA A 119 10.57 -25.63 -1.67
C ALA A 119 10.18 -27.11 -1.55
N LEU A 120 10.23 -27.85 -2.65
CA LEU A 120 10.02 -29.29 -2.74
C LEU A 120 11.26 -29.91 -3.40
N VAL A 121 11.92 -30.83 -2.72
CA VAL A 121 13.06 -31.59 -3.26
C VAL A 121 12.67 -33.04 -3.42
N ALA A 122 13.05 -33.66 -4.54
CA ALA A 122 12.93 -35.09 -4.76
C ALA A 122 14.32 -35.73 -4.67
N TYR A 123 14.45 -36.77 -3.85
CA TYR A 123 15.69 -37.49 -3.63
C TYR A 123 15.72 -38.83 -4.40
N ARG A 124 16.92 -39.40 -4.56
CA ARG A 124 17.12 -40.76 -5.05
C ARG A 124 16.74 -41.75 -3.94
N GLY A 125 15.75 -42.61 -4.18
CA GLY A 125 15.36 -43.68 -3.26
C GLY A 125 14.59 -43.25 -1.99
N SER A 126 14.69 -41.99 -1.55
CA SER A 126 14.12 -41.51 -0.27
C SER A 126 12.91 -40.55 -0.41
N GLY A 127 12.22 -40.58 -1.55
CA GLY A 127 10.98 -39.83 -1.74
C GLY A 127 11.17 -38.32 -1.89
N LYS A 128 10.22 -37.53 -1.39
CA LYS A 128 10.20 -36.06 -1.51
C LYS A 128 10.22 -35.42 -0.12
N ALA A 129 10.95 -34.30 0.02
CA ALA A 129 10.91 -33.46 1.22
C ALA A 129 10.45 -32.04 0.87
N ARG A 130 9.76 -31.38 1.80
CA ARG A 130 9.20 -30.04 1.63
C ARG A 130 9.69 -29.11 2.74
N SER A 131 9.91 -27.84 2.39
CA SER A 131 10.23 -26.81 3.38
C SER A 131 8.96 -26.31 4.06
N THR A 132 9.13 -25.62 5.19
CA THR A 132 8.09 -24.71 5.68
C THR A 132 7.79 -23.63 4.62
N ALA A 133 6.54 -23.18 4.60
CA ALA A 133 6.12 -22.12 3.71
C ALA A 133 6.64 -20.76 4.19
N ARG A 134 7.10 -19.90 3.26
CA ARG A 134 7.49 -18.51 3.53
C ARG A 134 6.58 -17.54 2.77
N GLY A 135 6.08 -16.54 3.50
CA GLY A 135 5.25 -15.47 2.97
C GLY A 135 6.07 -14.40 2.27
N VAL A 136 5.55 -13.88 1.17
CA VAL A 136 6.04 -12.70 0.46
C VAL A 136 4.80 -11.87 0.13
N THR A 137 4.73 -10.62 0.55
CA THR A 137 3.64 -9.71 0.21
C THR A 137 4.01 -8.98 -1.08
N VAL A 138 3.19 -9.14 -2.12
CA VAL A 138 3.33 -8.39 -3.37
C VAL A 138 2.42 -7.16 -3.31
N TRP A 139 3.03 -6.00 -3.41
CA TRP A 139 2.36 -4.69 -3.40
C TRP A 139 2.19 -4.19 -4.83
N ALA A 140 1.04 -3.63 -5.19
CA ALA A 140 0.84 -3.00 -6.49
C ALA A 140 0.34 -1.57 -6.38
N TRP A 141 0.79 -0.74 -7.31
CA TRP A 141 0.26 0.60 -7.48
C TRP A 141 -1.13 0.53 -8.10
N THR A 142 -2.12 1.01 -7.36
CA THR A 142 -3.52 1.08 -7.74
C THR A 142 -3.89 2.53 -7.99
N ASP A 143 -4.38 2.84 -9.19
CA ASP A 143 -4.88 4.17 -9.52
C ASP A 143 -6.00 4.60 -8.58
N LEU A 144 -5.96 5.86 -8.12
CA LEU A 144 -7.01 6.44 -7.28
C LEU A 144 -8.39 6.33 -7.93
N ALA A 145 -8.47 6.43 -9.26
CA ALA A 145 -9.72 6.30 -10.01
C ALA A 145 -10.40 4.93 -9.86
N ARG A 146 -9.68 3.90 -9.39
CA ARG A 146 -10.24 2.58 -9.06
C ARG A 146 -10.82 2.49 -7.64
N ILE A 147 -10.66 3.56 -6.85
CA ILE A 147 -11.11 3.65 -5.47
C ILE A 147 -12.18 4.74 -5.44
N PRO A 148 -13.47 4.37 -5.29
CA PRO A 148 -14.54 5.36 -5.29
C PRO A 148 -14.39 6.30 -4.08
N ALA A 149 -14.59 7.59 -4.30
CA ALA A 149 -14.73 8.54 -3.22
C ALA A 149 -16.07 8.30 -2.50
N TYR A 150 -16.07 8.35 -1.17
CA TYR A 150 -17.32 8.35 -0.40
C TYR A 150 -17.82 9.78 -0.11
N TYR A 151 -16.99 10.79 -0.37
CA TYR A 151 -17.31 12.20 -0.20
C TYR A 151 -16.46 13.04 -1.16
N ALA A 152 -17.07 14.04 -1.78
CA ALA A 152 -16.38 15.07 -2.57
C ALA A 152 -17.14 16.40 -2.46
N THR A 153 -16.41 17.51 -2.34
CA THR A 153 -16.99 18.85 -2.47
C THR A 153 -17.35 19.14 -3.92
N SER A 154 -18.27 20.09 -4.15
CA SER A 154 -18.55 20.61 -5.49
C SER A 154 -17.28 21.09 -6.20
N GLY A 155 -17.22 20.88 -7.51
CA GLY A 155 -16.08 21.29 -8.31
C GLY A 155 -14.86 20.38 -8.22
N VAL A 156 -14.93 19.23 -7.55
CA VAL A 156 -13.86 18.22 -7.65
C VAL A 156 -14.18 17.21 -8.73
N ASN A 157 -13.22 16.95 -9.60
CA ASN A 157 -13.23 15.79 -10.46
C ASN A 157 -12.11 14.84 -10.05
N HIS A 158 -12.48 13.62 -9.67
CA HIS A 158 -11.54 12.56 -9.30
C HIS A 158 -11.69 11.33 -10.22
N GLU A 159 -12.48 11.49 -11.29
CA GLU A 159 -12.70 10.49 -12.33
C GLU A 159 -11.72 10.72 -13.49
N TYR A 160 -11.82 9.91 -14.56
CA TYR A 160 -10.86 9.84 -15.68
C TYR A 160 -10.75 11.10 -16.58
N PHE A 161 -10.93 12.30 -16.04
CA PHE A 161 -10.73 13.54 -16.76
C PHE A 161 -9.26 13.81 -17.04
N GLN A 162 -9.00 14.30 -18.25
CA GLN A 162 -7.68 14.73 -18.69
C GLN A 162 -7.48 16.22 -18.39
N PHE A 163 -6.28 16.56 -17.91
CA PHE A 163 -5.88 17.93 -17.65
C PHE A 163 -4.37 18.09 -17.84
N GLY A 164 -3.92 19.30 -18.14
CA GLY A 164 -2.51 19.64 -18.25
C GLY A 164 -1.91 20.07 -16.91
N LEU A 165 -0.71 19.60 -16.59
CA LEU A 165 0.18 20.18 -15.58
C LEU A 165 1.53 20.46 -16.24
N ALA A 166 1.95 21.72 -16.27
CA ALA A 166 3.22 22.14 -16.86
C ALA A 166 3.38 21.63 -18.31
N GLY A 167 2.31 21.72 -19.10
CA GLY A 167 2.28 21.28 -20.50
C GLY A 167 2.21 19.76 -20.72
N THR A 168 2.19 18.95 -19.66
CA THR A 168 2.04 17.49 -19.75
C THR A 168 0.61 17.07 -19.40
N GLN A 169 0.01 16.21 -20.22
CA GLN A 169 -1.35 15.70 -19.98
C GLN A 169 -1.34 14.57 -18.94
N TYR A 170 -2.21 14.70 -17.93
CA TYR A 170 -2.43 13.73 -16.87
C TYR A 170 -3.90 13.31 -16.79
N ARG A 171 -4.13 12.21 -16.06
CA ARG A 171 -5.43 11.84 -15.50
C ARG A 171 -5.30 11.74 -13.99
N GLY A 172 -6.33 12.09 -13.24
CA GLY A 172 -6.24 12.04 -11.78
C GLY A 172 -7.25 12.91 -11.05
N TRP A 173 -6.82 13.47 -9.95
CA TRP A 173 -7.64 14.31 -9.08
C TRP A 173 -7.42 15.77 -9.47
N LEU A 174 -8.48 16.53 -9.75
CA LEU A 174 -8.39 17.93 -10.11
C LEU A 174 -9.54 18.73 -9.51
N THR A 175 -9.30 20.02 -9.32
CA THR A 175 -10.30 20.98 -8.84
C THR A 175 -10.79 21.88 -9.97
N MET A 176 -12.02 22.33 -9.89
CA MET A 176 -12.71 23.20 -10.84
C MET A 176 -13.66 24.13 -10.06
N GLY A 177 -14.09 25.19 -10.74
CA GLY A 177 -14.95 26.21 -10.14
C GLY A 177 -14.17 27.27 -9.36
N GLY A 178 -14.85 28.33 -8.91
CA GLY A 178 -14.23 29.47 -8.23
C GLY A 178 -14.12 29.33 -6.72
N TYR A 179 -14.08 28.11 -6.18
CA TYR A 179 -14.08 27.88 -4.73
C TYR A 179 -12.70 28.18 -4.10
N GLY A 180 -12.67 28.50 -2.80
CA GLY A 180 -11.42 28.70 -2.07
C GLY A 180 -10.73 27.39 -1.66
N SER A 181 -11.51 26.32 -1.52
CA SER A 181 -11.01 25.00 -1.13
C SER A 181 -11.88 23.87 -1.69
N TRP A 182 -11.28 22.70 -1.77
CA TRP A 182 -11.90 21.47 -2.23
C TRP A 182 -11.42 20.29 -1.40
N GLU A 183 -12.25 19.26 -1.31
CA GLU A 183 -11.92 18.04 -0.61
C GLU A 183 -12.52 16.81 -1.30
N THR A 184 -11.78 15.70 -1.28
CA THR A 184 -12.31 14.38 -1.62
C THR A 184 -11.80 13.37 -0.62
N ARG A 185 -12.66 12.44 -0.20
CA ARG A 185 -12.32 11.40 0.77
C ARG A 185 -12.57 10.01 0.22
N PHE A 186 -11.65 9.11 0.56
CA PHE A 186 -11.57 7.75 0.07
C PHE A 186 -11.43 6.77 1.23
N THR A 187 -11.94 5.57 1.04
CA THR A 187 -11.62 4.40 1.86
C THR A 187 -10.85 3.45 0.97
N PRO A 188 -9.51 3.35 1.10
CA PRO A 188 -8.72 2.49 0.22
C PRO A 188 -9.17 1.03 0.19
N GLY A 189 -9.80 0.55 1.28
CA GLY A 189 -10.39 -0.80 1.38
C GLY A 189 -9.34 -1.93 1.34
N ARG A 190 -8.06 -1.56 1.38
CA ARG A 190 -6.88 -2.42 1.25
C ARG A 190 -5.79 -1.90 2.19
N ASN A 191 -4.81 -2.73 2.53
CA ASN A 191 -3.65 -2.19 3.25
C ASN A 191 -2.76 -1.48 2.24
N CYS A 192 -2.64 -0.16 2.38
CA CYS A 192 -1.81 0.66 1.49
C CYS A 192 -0.69 1.31 2.28
N LYS A 193 0.55 1.18 1.81
CA LYS A 193 1.76 1.62 2.52
C LYS A 193 2.43 2.86 1.93
N ALA A 194 1.98 3.31 0.77
CA ALA A 194 2.47 4.53 0.14
C ALA A 194 1.39 5.13 -0.77
N PHE A 195 1.51 6.43 -1.03
CA PHE A 195 0.75 7.14 -2.04
C PHE A 195 1.68 8.03 -2.85
N ARG A 196 1.46 8.11 -4.17
CA ARG A 196 2.29 8.92 -5.07
C ARG A 196 1.45 9.66 -6.09
N GLY A 197 2.04 10.68 -6.70
CA GLY A 197 1.45 11.42 -7.80
C GLY A 197 2.31 12.60 -8.25
N VAL A 198 1.72 13.46 -9.08
CA VAL A 198 2.32 14.71 -9.56
C VAL A 198 1.42 15.87 -9.16
N ALA A 199 1.80 16.65 -8.16
CA ALA A 199 1.04 17.83 -7.72
C ALA A 199 1.35 19.04 -8.60
N GLY A 200 0.33 19.83 -8.93
CA GLY A 200 0.47 21.09 -9.66
C GLY A 200 -0.80 21.92 -9.59
N VAL A 201 -0.82 23.04 -10.30
CA VAL A 201 -2.06 23.70 -10.70
C VAL A 201 -2.28 23.43 -12.18
N THR A 202 -3.53 23.24 -12.60
CA THR A 202 -3.79 22.92 -14.01
C THR A 202 -3.40 24.06 -14.93
N ASP A 203 -3.06 23.72 -16.17
CA ASP A 203 -2.74 24.70 -17.23
C ASP A 203 -3.94 25.60 -17.62
N GLN A 204 -5.14 25.34 -17.08
CA GLN A 204 -6.33 26.21 -17.20
C GLN A 204 -6.41 27.29 -16.12
N SER A 205 -5.52 27.25 -15.12
CA SER A 205 -5.47 28.24 -14.05
C SER A 205 -5.00 29.58 -14.61
N ALA A 206 -5.43 30.69 -13.99
CA ALA A 206 -5.01 32.02 -14.41
C ALA A 206 -3.51 32.24 -14.18
N ASP A 207 -2.88 33.07 -15.00
CA ASP A 207 -1.49 33.50 -14.76
C ASP A 207 -1.37 34.21 -13.40
N GLY A 208 -0.27 33.96 -12.69
CA GLY A 208 -0.06 34.49 -11.33
C GLY A 208 -0.93 33.84 -10.25
N SER A 209 -1.75 32.84 -10.59
CA SER A 209 -2.48 32.05 -9.59
C SER A 209 -1.54 31.14 -8.79
N SER A 210 -2.00 30.73 -7.62
CA SER A 210 -1.28 29.80 -6.77
C SER A 210 -2.21 28.85 -6.02
N GLY A 211 -1.69 27.69 -5.64
CA GLY A 211 -2.46 26.65 -5.00
C GLY A 211 -1.64 25.74 -4.10
N GLN A 212 -2.32 24.89 -3.34
CA GLN A 212 -1.68 23.88 -2.51
C GLN A 212 -2.53 22.61 -2.46
N VAL A 213 -1.85 21.47 -2.35
CA VAL A 213 -2.46 20.16 -2.13
C VAL A 213 -2.00 19.62 -0.78
N THR A 214 -2.94 19.10 0.01
CA THR A 214 -2.69 18.44 1.29
C THR A 214 -3.30 17.05 1.29
N LEU A 215 -2.56 16.07 1.80
CA LEU A 215 -3.02 14.69 1.98
C LEU A 215 -3.15 14.39 3.46
N ILE A 216 -4.31 13.86 3.85
CA ILE A 216 -4.63 13.59 5.25
C ILE A 216 -5.03 12.13 5.39
N ALA A 217 -4.35 11.41 6.27
CA ALA A 217 -4.64 10.05 6.68
C ALA A 217 -5.44 10.05 8.00
N ASP A 218 -6.46 9.19 8.07
CA ASP A 218 -7.29 8.96 9.25
C ASP A 218 -7.76 10.28 9.90
N GLU A 219 -8.20 11.20 9.03
CA GLU A 219 -8.84 12.50 9.34
C GLU A 219 -7.96 13.55 10.01
N THR A 220 -6.80 13.16 10.54
CA THR A 220 -6.01 14.01 11.44
C THR A 220 -4.54 14.09 11.08
N THR A 221 -4.00 13.08 10.41
CA THR A 221 -2.57 12.99 10.12
C THR A 221 -2.27 13.56 8.75
N VAL A 222 -1.69 14.77 8.70
CA VAL A 222 -1.16 15.30 7.44
C VAL A 222 0.06 14.47 7.03
N VAL A 223 -0.07 13.67 5.97
CA VAL A 223 1.02 12.82 5.44
C VAL A 223 1.80 13.51 4.33
N TYR A 224 1.23 14.55 3.73
CA TYR A 224 1.87 15.38 2.71
C TYR A 224 1.23 16.75 2.67
N GLN A 225 2.06 17.76 2.43
CA GLN A 225 1.62 19.09 2.02
C GLN A 225 2.57 19.56 0.92
N SER A 226 2.02 19.94 -0.24
CA SER A 226 2.83 20.44 -1.35
C SER A 226 3.46 21.79 -1.00
N PRO A 227 4.56 22.17 -1.69
CA PRO A 227 4.93 23.59 -1.78
C PRO A 227 3.77 24.40 -2.38
N VAL A 228 3.89 25.73 -2.35
CA VAL A 228 3.00 26.60 -3.11
C VAL A 228 3.20 26.31 -4.61
N LEU A 229 2.13 25.87 -5.26
CA LEU A 229 2.08 25.48 -6.65
C LEU A 229 1.70 26.69 -7.50
N THR A 230 2.28 26.83 -8.69
CA THR A 230 2.01 27.93 -9.65
C THR A 230 1.93 27.37 -11.08
N PRO A 231 1.27 28.04 -12.02
CA PRO A 231 1.20 27.59 -13.41
C PRO A 231 2.58 27.34 -14.00
N GLY A 232 2.72 26.27 -14.79
CA GLY A 232 4.00 25.86 -15.38
C GLY A 232 4.91 25.03 -14.47
N ALA A 233 4.52 24.77 -13.21
CA ALA A 233 5.27 23.91 -12.29
C ALA A 233 4.51 22.61 -11.98
N ALA A 234 5.26 21.50 -11.89
CA ALA A 234 4.76 20.19 -11.50
C ALA A 234 5.74 19.53 -10.51
N HIS A 235 5.21 18.90 -9.47
CA HIS A 235 5.99 18.32 -8.38
C HIS A 235 5.65 16.84 -8.20
N VAL A 236 6.59 15.96 -8.57
CA VAL A 236 6.48 14.52 -8.30
C VAL A 236 6.67 14.28 -6.80
N PHE A 237 5.80 13.48 -6.19
CA PHE A 237 5.93 13.09 -4.79
C PHE A 237 5.55 11.63 -4.57
N GLU A 238 6.12 11.04 -3.52
CA GLU A 238 5.75 9.76 -2.94
C GLU A 238 5.83 9.89 -1.43
N VAL A 239 4.79 9.48 -0.72
CA VAL A 239 4.72 9.56 0.74
C VAL A 239 4.37 8.21 1.35
N PRO A 240 5.03 7.82 2.47
CA PRO A 240 4.69 6.60 3.18
C PRO A 240 3.34 6.75 3.87
N LEU A 241 2.62 5.63 4.00
CA LEU A 241 1.34 5.52 4.68
C LEU A 241 1.39 4.41 5.74
N SER A 242 0.71 4.63 6.86
CA SER A 242 0.57 3.64 7.94
C SER A 242 -0.70 2.80 7.80
N ALA A 243 -1.02 2.36 6.58
CA ALA A 243 -2.25 1.62 6.26
C ALA A 243 -3.55 2.32 6.74
N PRO A 244 -3.80 3.57 6.29
CA PRO A 244 -4.94 4.34 6.75
C PRO A 244 -6.27 3.72 6.33
N TYR A 245 -7.27 3.84 7.19
CA TYR A 245 -8.65 3.48 6.87
C TYR A 245 -9.34 4.58 6.06
N ARG A 246 -9.04 5.86 6.35
CA ARG A 246 -9.56 7.03 5.64
C ARG A 246 -8.43 7.83 5.03
N PHE A 247 -8.62 8.29 3.80
CA PHE A 247 -7.67 9.15 3.11
C PHE A 247 -8.39 10.34 2.49
N ALA A 248 -7.90 11.56 2.73
CA ALA A 248 -8.45 12.77 2.15
C ALA A 248 -7.40 13.49 1.30
N ILE A 249 -7.86 14.04 0.18
CA ILE A 249 -7.12 14.96 -0.66
C ILE A 249 -7.81 16.31 -0.54
N GLN A 250 -7.06 17.33 -0.15
CA GLN A 250 -7.54 18.70 -0.06
C GLN A 250 -6.77 19.58 -1.04
N GLY A 251 -7.51 20.42 -1.77
CA GLY A 251 -6.95 21.49 -2.60
C GLY A 251 -7.32 22.84 -2.01
N ARG A 252 -6.41 23.80 -2.07
CA ARG A 252 -6.67 25.18 -1.63
C ARG A 252 -6.19 26.17 -2.69
N ASN A 253 -7.04 27.12 -3.06
CA ASN A 253 -6.65 28.29 -3.83
C ASN A 253 -5.95 29.28 -2.87
N LEU A 254 -4.73 29.66 -3.18
CA LEU A 254 -3.93 30.62 -2.40
C LEU A 254 -3.82 31.98 -3.09
N SER A 255 -4.45 32.13 -4.26
CA SER A 255 -4.45 33.36 -5.03
C SER A 255 -5.29 34.45 -4.36
N LEU A 256 -5.10 35.68 -4.82
CA LEU A 256 -5.97 36.81 -4.47
C LEU A 256 -7.41 36.56 -4.95
N ASP A 257 -8.36 37.27 -4.33
CA ASP A 257 -9.78 37.17 -4.66
C ASP A 257 -10.02 37.40 -6.16
N GLY A 258 -10.83 36.53 -6.75
CA GLY A 258 -11.16 36.56 -8.19
C GLY A 258 -10.14 35.87 -9.11
N VAL A 259 -8.94 35.54 -8.62
CA VAL A 259 -7.94 34.79 -9.40
C VAL A 259 -8.17 33.29 -9.23
N ARG A 260 -8.48 32.62 -10.35
CA ARG A 260 -8.81 31.19 -10.35
C ARG A 260 -7.55 30.33 -10.41
N SER A 261 -7.42 29.46 -9.43
CA SER A 261 -6.38 28.43 -9.34
C SER A 261 -7.04 27.07 -9.20
N TYR A 262 -6.53 26.09 -9.93
CA TYR A 262 -7.06 24.73 -9.92
C TYR A 262 -5.97 23.74 -9.48
N PRO A 263 -5.69 23.59 -8.17
CA PRO A 263 -4.82 22.54 -7.66
C PRO A 263 -5.25 21.15 -8.15
N ALA A 264 -4.30 20.30 -8.48
CA ALA A 264 -4.54 18.96 -9.00
C ALA A 264 -3.39 18.01 -8.66
N ILE A 265 -3.68 16.71 -8.77
CA ILE A 265 -2.73 15.61 -8.68
C ILE A 265 -2.88 14.73 -9.92
N GLY A 266 -1.84 14.71 -10.77
CA GLY A 266 -1.71 13.80 -11.90
C GLY A 266 -1.26 12.40 -11.47
N THR A 267 -1.87 11.38 -12.08
CA THR A 267 -1.61 9.94 -11.85
C THR A 267 -1.53 9.53 -10.37
N PRO A 268 -2.50 9.91 -9.53
CA PRO A 268 -2.50 9.55 -8.11
C PRO A 268 -2.67 8.03 -7.95
N GLN A 269 -1.80 7.41 -7.17
CA GLN A 269 -1.80 5.95 -6.95
C GLN A 269 -1.51 5.59 -5.49
N PHE A 270 -2.17 4.55 -4.99
CA PHE A 270 -1.81 3.90 -3.73
C PHE A 270 -1.00 2.63 -3.97
N LEU A 271 0.01 2.36 -3.14
CA LEU A 271 0.73 1.08 -3.13
C LEU A 271 0.08 0.15 -2.11
N CYS A 272 -0.72 -0.81 -2.58
CA CYS A 272 -1.52 -1.69 -1.71
C CYS A 272 -1.19 -3.18 -1.87
N ASP A 273 -1.37 -3.94 -0.79
CA ASP A 273 -1.47 -5.41 -0.83
C ASP A 273 -2.96 -5.80 -0.86
N THR A 274 -3.28 -7.00 -1.32
CA THR A 274 -4.63 -7.58 -1.54
C THR A 274 -5.23 -7.37 -2.92
N ALA A 275 -5.48 -8.49 -3.59
CA ALA A 275 -6.79 -8.81 -4.17
C ALA A 275 -7.57 -9.59 -3.08
N TYR A 276 -8.89 -9.41 -3.03
CA TYR A 276 -9.78 -10.18 -2.15
C TYR A 276 -9.64 -11.68 -2.38
#